data_AF-A0A6I1JCE1-F1
#
_entry.id   AF-A0A6I1JCE1-F1
#
_cell.length_a   1.000
_cell.length_b   1.000
_cell.length_c   1.000
_cell.angle_alpha   90.00
_cell.angle_beta   90.00
_cell.angle_gamma   90.00
#
_symmetry.space_group_name_H-M   'P 1'
#
loop_
_entity.id
_entity.type
_entity.pdbx_description
1 polymer ?
#
loop_
_entity_poly.entity_id
_entity_poly.type
_entity_poly.pdbx_seq_one_letter_code
_entity_poly.pdbx_strand_id
1 'polypeptide(L)'
;GPGAHRGERVDLAALGRALQRQARGIARLAPIDAPKQYLAKAVGRAYGKARQAYRAYEAAPAEEALHDARKRIKDCLHLVEALDEVRPRGALPKAGRLDRIGELMGAIRDLDLLSRRIERTEAGRAKLVRIAARHARLEKEVARSGDVTFAAKPKVVERQWRKARP
;
A
#
# COMPACT_ATOMS: atom_id res chain seq x y z
N GLY A 1 -36.88 32.41 13.89
CA GLY A 1 -37.56 31.11 13.70
C GLY A 1 -36.52 30.06 13.35
N PRO A 2 -36.53 28.87 13.96
CA PRO A 2 -35.52 27.85 13.70
C PRO A 2 -35.78 27.18 12.36
N GLY A 3 -34.81 27.23 11.46
CA GLY A 3 -34.85 26.60 10.14
C GLY A 3 -34.83 25.08 10.26
N ALA A 4 -35.89 24.44 9.77
CA ALA A 4 -35.98 23.00 9.68
C ALA A 4 -34.97 22.48 8.64
N HIS A 5 -33.87 21.91 9.11
CA HIS A 5 -33.03 21.03 8.29
C HIS A 5 -33.85 19.77 7.97
N ARG A 6 -34.56 19.82 6.84
CA ARG A 6 -35.27 18.68 6.26
C ARG A 6 -34.22 17.65 5.84
N GLY A 7 -33.93 16.71 6.73
CA GLY A 7 -33.00 15.60 6.47
C GLY A 7 -33.50 14.81 5.26
N GLU A 8 -32.76 14.92 4.16
CA GLU A 8 -33.01 14.18 2.94
C GLU A 8 -32.82 12.69 3.26
N ARG A 9 -33.93 11.94 3.34
CA ARG A 9 -33.89 10.50 3.57
C ARG A 9 -33.29 9.84 2.34
N VAL A 10 -32.08 9.32 2.47
CA VAL A 10 -31.43 8.53 1.43
C VAL A 10 -32.24 7.26 1.18
N ASP A 11 -32.75 7.09 -0.04
CA ASP A 11 -33.38 5.85 -0.47
C ASP A 11 -32.30 4.76 -0.63
N LEU A 12 -32.15 3.96 0.41
CA LEU A 12 -31.20 2.85 0.47
C LEU A 12 -31.46 1.81 -0.63
N ALA A 13 -32.70 1.65 -1.09
CA ALA A 13 -33.04 0.71 -2.14
C ALA A 13 -32.59 1.24 -3.52
N ALA A 14 -32.74 2.54 -3.78
CA ALA A 14 -32.20 3.17 -4.98
C ALA A 14 -30.67 3.12 -5.01
N LEU A 15 -30.02 3.37 -3.86
CA LEU A 15 -28.57 3.25 -3.72
C LEU A 15 -28.10 1.80 -3.98
N GLY A 16 -28.78 0.81 -3.39
CA GLY A 16 -28.48 -0.61 -3.62
C GLY A 16 -28.57 -1.01 -5.09
N ARG A 17 -29.62 -0.58 -5.81
CA ARG A 17 -29.77 -0.82 -7.26
C ARG A 17 -28.67 -0.13 -8.07
N ALA A 18 -28.27 1.09 -7.70
CA ALA A 18 -27.19 1.81 -8.38
C ALA A 18 -25.85 1.11 -8.22
N LEU A 19 -25.50 0.68 -7.00
CA LEU A 19 -24.29 -0.08 -6.71
C LEU A 19 -24.27 -1.41 -7.45
N GLN A 20 -25.40 -2.12 -7.53
CA GLN A 20 -25.48 -3.40 -8.22
C GLN A 20 -25.32 -3.25 -9.75
N ARG A 21 -25.82 -2.16 -10.35
CA ARG A 21 -25.58 -1.84 -11.77
C ARG A 21 -24.11 -1.52 -12.04
N GLN A 22 -23.48 -0.73 -11.17
CA GLN A 22 -22.05 -0.46 -11.27
C GLN A 22 -21.23 -1.74 -11.10
N ALA A 23 -21.55 -2.58 -10.11
CA ALA A 23 -20.89 -3.85 -9.88
C ALA A 23 -20.99 -4.78 -11.11
N ARG A 24 -22.14 -4.85 -11.78
CA ARG A 24 -22.29 -5.58 -13.05
C ARG A 24 -21.48 -4.99 -14.19
N GLY A 25 -21.39 -3.66 -14.27
CA GLY A 25 -20.54 -2.97 -15.24
C GLY A 25 -19.06 -3.27 -15.00
N ILE A 26 -18.62 -3.22 -13.75
CA ILE A 26 -17.25 -3.52 -13.32
C ILE A 26 -16.91 -5.00 -13.52
N ALA A 27 -17.83 -5.91 -13.20
CA ALA A 27 -17.65 -7.35 -13.38
C ALA A 27 -17.46 -7.75 -14.85
N ARG A 28 -17.95 -6.94 -15.79
CA ARG A 28 -17.71 -7.11 -17.24
C ARG A 28 -16.36 -6.56 -17.69
N LEU A 29 -15.66 -5.82 -16.85
CA LEU A 29 -14.32 -5.30 -17.13
C LEU A 29 -13.29 -6.27 -16.56
N ALA A 30 -13.28 -7.50 -17.05
CA ALA A 30 -12.30 -8.48 -16.60
C ALA A 30 -10.88 -8.02 -17.01
N PRO A 31 -9.88 -8.07 -16.11
CA PRO A 31 -8.51 -7.65 -16.44
C PRO A 31 -7.91 -8.37 -17.65
N ILE A 32 -8.37 -9.60 -17.93
CA ILE A 32 -7.96 -10.39 -19.10
C ILE A 32 -8.31 -9.72 -20.43
N ASP A 33 -9.39 -8.94 -20.45
CA ASP A 33 -9.86 -8.22 -21.65
C ASP A 33 -9.18 -6.85 -21.82
N ALA A 34 -8.45 -6.38 -20.79
CA ALA A 34 -7.80 -5.09 -20.82
C ALA A 34 -6.53 -5.13 -21.71
N PRO A 35 -6.33 -4.14 -22.60
CA PRO A 35 -5.10 -4.06 -23.38
C PRO A 35 -3.87 -4.00 -22.45
N LYS A 36 -2.93 -4.94 -22.63
CA LYS A 36 -1.74 -5.14 -21.78
C LYS A 36 -0.94 -3.86 -21.51
N GLN A 37 -0.89 -2.96 -22.49
CA GLN A 37 -0.22 -1.66 -22.37
C GLN A 37 -0.78 -0.79 -21.23
N TYR A 38 -2.10 -0.85 -20.98
CA TYR A 38 -2.73 -0.10 -19.90
C TYR A 38 -2.41 -0.70 -18.54
N LEU A 39 -2.48 -2.04 -18.42
CA LEU A 39 -2.08 -2.76 -17.20
C LEU A 39 -0.62 -2.47 -16.84
N ALA A 40 0.27 -2.62 -17.83
CA ALA A 40 1.68 -2.33 -17.66
C ALA A 40 1.96 -0.89 -17.21
N LYS A 41 1.25 0.08 -17.79
CA LYS A 41 1.36 1.50 -17.44
C LYS A 41 0.81 1.77 -16.04
N ALA A 42 -0.29 1.12 -15.66
CA ALA A 42 -0.88 1.23 -14.33
C ALA A 42 0.08 0.70 -13.25
N VAL A 43 0.60 -0.52 -13.43
CA VAL A 43 1.56 -1.11 -12.49
C VAL A 43 2.87 -0.32 -12.43
N GLY A 44 3.41 0.09 -13.58
CA GLY A 44 4.61 0.93 -13.61
C GLY A 44 4.44 2.25 -12.85
N ARG A 45 3.28 2.90 -12.96
CA ARG A 45 2.95 4.12 -12.21
C ARG A 45 2.78 3.86 -10.71
N ALA A 46 2.03 2.83 -10.33
CA ALA A 46 1.81 2.48 -8.92
C ALA A 46 3.14 2.15 -8.22
N TYR A 47 3.96 1.31 -8.86
CA TYR A 47 5.31 1.00 -8.40
C TYR A 47 6.20 2.24 -8.29
N GLY A 48 6.15 3.15 -9.29
CA GLY A 48 6.89 4.40 -9.25
C GLY A 48 6.52 5.28 -8.05
N LYS A 49 5.22 5.41 -7.75
CA LYS A 49 4.73 6.15 -6.58
C LYS A 49 5.16 5.50 -5.26
N ALA A 50 5.03 4.17 -5.15
CA ALA A 50 5.47 3.42 -3.98
C ALA A 50 6.98 3.60 -3.73
N ARG A 51 7.79 3.48 -4.79
CA ARG A 51 9.24 3.71 -4.74
C ARG A 51 9.58 5.12 -4.29
N GLN A 52 8.92 6.14 -4.84
CA GLN A 52 9.18 7.52 -4.49
C GLN A 52 8.84 7.79 -3.02
N ALA A 53 7.67 7.35 -2.56
CA ALA A 53 7.24 7.53 -1.17
C ALA A 53 8.18 6.78 -0.20
N TYR A 54 8.60 5.56 -0.55
CA TYR A 54 9.60 4.83 0.22
C TYR A 54 10.94 5.58 0.32
N ARG A 55 11.47 6.10 -0.80
CA ARG A 55 12.72 6.88 -0.77
C ARG A 55 12.59 8.19 0.01
N ALA A 56 11.41 8.81 0.00
CA ALA A 56 11.15 9.99 0.83
C ALA A 56 11.18 9.63 2.33
N TYR A 57 10.52 8.54 2.71
CA TYR A 57 10.59 8.01 4.08
C TYR A 57 12.03 7.64 4.49
N GLU A 58 12.80 7.00 3.62
CA GLU A 58 14.19 6.63 3.90
C GLU A 58 15.09 7.87 4.10
N ALA A 59 14.91 8.90 3.28
CA ALA A 59 15.68 10.14 3.37
C ALA A 59 15.32 10.97 4.62
N ALA A 60 14.05 10.95 5.02
CA ALA A 60 13.55 11.66 6.19
C ALA A 60 12.48 10.82 6.92
N PRO A 61 12.91 9.91 7.82
CA PRO A 61 11.98 9.09 8.58
C PRO A 61 11.09 9.95 9.49
N ALA A 62 9.80 10.01 9.18
CA ALA A 62 8.79 10.75 9.93
C ALA A 62 7.45 10.00 9.90
N GLU A 63 6.55 10.29 10.85
CA GLU A 63 5.24 9.62 10.96
C GLU A 63 4.39 9.75 9.68
N GLU A 64 4.33 10.96 9.11
CA GLU A 64 3.60 11.21 7.87
C GLU A 64 4.25 10.51 6.67
N ALA A 65 5.58 10.56 6.57
CA ALA A 65 6.32 9.87 5.51
C ALA A 65 6.17 8.34 5.59
N LEU A 66 6.17 7.77 6.79
CA LEU A 66 5.91 6.35 7.06
C LEU A 66 4.50 5.98 6.61
N HIS A 67 3.50 6.79 6.99
CA HIS A 67 2.11 6.59 6.60
C HIS A 67 1.93 6.62 5.09
N ASP A 68 2.47 7.63 4.42
CA ASP A 68 2.38 7.80 2.97
C ASP A 68 3.08 6.67 2.22
N ALA A 69 4.30 6.32 2.63
CA ALA A 69 5.02 5.19 2.05
C ALA A 69 4.21 3.89 2.18
N ARG A 70 3.70 3.59 3.39
CA ARG A 70 2.88 2.39 3.63
C ARG A 70 1.60 2.38 2.78
N LYS A 71 0.91 3.52 2.67
CA LYS A 71 -0.27 3.67 1.82
C LYS A 71 0.05 3.37 0.36
N ARG A 72 1.10 3.98 -0.20
CA ARG A 72 1.49 3.76 -1.61
C ARG A 72 1.97 2.35 -1.89
N ILE A 73 2.67 1.73 -0.93
CA ILE A 73 3.07 0.32 -1.00
C ILE A 73 1.85 -0.59 -1.06
N LYS A 74 0.85 -0.37 -0.20
CA LYS A 74 -0.41 -1.13 -0.20
C LYS A 74 -1.22 -0.91 -1.48
N ASP A 75 -1.31 0.33 -1.97
CA ASP A 75 -1.93 0.61 -3.27
C ASP A 75 -1.28 -0.21 -4.40
N CYS A 76 0.05 -0.31 -4.39
CA CYS A 76 0.79 -1.11 -5.37
C CYS A 76 0.61 -2.62 -5.17
N LEU A 77 0.57 -3.10 -3.92
CA LEU A 77 0.32 -4.49 -3.56
C LEU A 77 -1.03 -4.95 -4.10
N HIS A 78 -2.11 -4.26 -3.71
CA HIS A 78 -3.47 -4.63 -4.09
C HIS A 78 -3.65 -4.61 -5.61
N LEU A 79 -3.04 -3.66 -6.32
CA LEU A 79 -3.06 -3.65 -7.78
C LEU A 79 -2.38 -4.89 -8.37
N VAL A 80 -1.24 -5.30 -7.82
CA VAL A 80 -0.49 -6.46 -8.32
C VAL A 80 -1.23 -7.76 -8.03
N GLU A 81 -1.88 -7.87 -6.87
CA GLU A 81 -2.72 -9.00 -6.50
C GLU A 81 -3.99 -9.08 -7.36
N ALA A 82 -4.65 -7.95 -7.60
CA ALA A 82 -5.82 -7.88 -8.48
C ALA A 82 -5.50 -8.25 -9.94
N LEU A 83 -4.23 -8.19 -10.33
CA LEU A 83 -3.75 -8.53 -11.67
C LEU A 83 -2.95 -9.85 -11.69
N ASP A 84 -3.00 -10.67 -10.64
CA ASP A 84 -2.15 -11.86 -10.53
C ASP A 84 -2.40 -12.87 -11.67
N GLU A 85 -3.67 -13.07 -12.07
CA GLU A 85 -4.07 -13.96 -13.16
C GLU A 85 -3.47 -13.58 -14.52
N VAL A 86 -3.26 -12.27 -14.76
CA VAL A 86 -2.72 -11.73 -16.01
C VAL A 86 -1.26 -11.30 -15.86
N ARG A 87 -0.64 -11.56 -14.71
CA ARG A 87 0.72 -11.13 -14.42
C ARG A 87 1.71 -11.97 -15.21
N PRO A 88 2.60 -11.36 -16.02
CA PRO A 88 3.66 -12.10 -16.67
C PRO A 88 4.54 -12.83 -15.66
N ARG A 89 4.83 -14.11 -15.92
CA ARG A 89 5.71 -14.91 -15.07
C ARG A 89 7.04 -14.20 -14.85
N GLY A 90 7.46 -14.10 -13.60
CA GLY A 90 8.72 -13.45 -13.25
C GLY A 90 8.67 -11.91 -13.19
N ALA A 91 7.60 -11.24 -13.64
CA ALA A 91 7.50 -9.78 -13.59
C ALA A 91 7.58 -9.23 -12.15
N LEU A 92 8.19 -8.05 -12.03
CA LEU A 92 8.21 -7.23 -10.83
C LEU A 92 7.05 -6.22 -10.85
N PRO A 93 6.63 -5.67 -9.70
CA PRO A 93 7.04 -6.06 -8.35
C PRO A 93 6.43 -7.40 -7.92
N LYS A 94 7.04 -8.04 -6.91
CA LYS A 94 6.50 -9.26 -6.29
C LYS A 94 5.56 -8.87 -5.15
N ALA A 95 4.33 -9.38 -5.15
CA ALA A 95 3.34 -9.13 -4.11
C ALA A 95 3.92 -9.41 -2.72
N GLY A 96 4.47 -10.61 -2.49
CA GLY A 96 5.07 -10.95 -1.18
C GLY A 96 6.24 -10.06 -0.72
N ARG A 97 6.93 -9.36 -1.63
CA ARG A 97 7.95 -8.37 -1.24
C ARG A 97 7.32 -7.04 -0.79
N LEU A 98 6.29 -6.60 -1.51
CA LEU A 98 5.50 -5.41 -1.15
C LEU A 98 4.74 -5.60 0.17
N ASP A 99 4.16 -6.78 0.36
CA ASP A 99 3.49 -7.16 1.60
C ASP A 99 4.46 -7.13 2.79
N ARG A 100 5.59 -7.84 2.66
CA ARG A 100 6.62 -7.87 3.72
C ARG A 100 7.09 -6.49 4.16
N ILE A 101 7.36 -5.57 3.23
CA ILE A 101 7.77 -4.21 3.62
C ILE A 101 6.61 -3.44 4.26
N GLY A 102 5.38 -3.61 3.79
CA GLY A 102 4.19 -3.01 4.39
C GLY A 102 3.94 -3.46 5.83
N GLU A 103 4.18 -4.74 6.13
CA GLU A 103 4.09 -5.32 7.47
C GLU A 103 5.20 -4.82 8.40
N LEU A 104 6.44 -4.76 7.92
CA LEU A 104 7.55 -4.20 8.70
C LEU A 104 7.31 -2.73 9.08
N MET A 105 6.80 -1.92 8.15
CA MET A 105 6.42 -0.53 8.41
C MET A 105 5.21 -0.41 9.34
N GLY A 106 4.28 -1.37 9.28
CA GLY A 106 3.17 -1.49 10.23
C GLY A 106 3.67 -1.73 11.66
N ALA A 107 4.60 -2.67 11.83
CA ALA A 107 5.19 -2.97 13.14
C ALA A 107 5.93 -1.77 13.75
N ILE A 108 6.62 -0.96 12.93
CA ILE A 108 7.22 0.31 13.38
C ILE A 108 6.14 1.24 13.96
N ARG A 109 5.04 1.44 13.22
CA ARG A 109 3.93 2.27 13.66
C ARG A 109 3.30 1.77 14.96
N ASP A 110 3.14 0.46 15.11
CA ASP A 110 2.57 -0.13 16.32
C ASP A 110 3.47 0.12 17.54
N LEU A 111 4.80 0.07 17.37
CA LEU A 111 5.76 0.41 18.41
C LEU A 111 5.70 1.90 18.79
N ASP A 112 5.55 2.80 17.82
CA ASP A 112 5.36 4.22 18.09
C ASP A 112 4.11 4.45 18.96
N LEU A 113 2.99 3.83 18.59
CA LEU A 113 1.74 3.94 19.35
C LEU A 113 1.88 3.33 20.75
N LEU A 114 2.56 2.20 20.88
CA LEU A 114 2.81 1.55 22.16
C LEU A 114 3.69 2.41 23.07
N SER A 115 4.76 3.00 22.52
CA SER A 115 5.68 3.86 23.28
C SER A 115 4.98 5.08 23.90
N ARG A 116 4.01 5.67 23.18
CA ARG A 116 3.20 6.80 23.65
C ARG A 116 2.28 6.43 24.81
N ARG A 117 1.92 5.15 24.96
CA ARG A 117 1.00 4.64 25.98
C ARG A 117 1.70 4.11 27.24
N ILE A 118 3.02 3.97 27.23
CA ILE A 118 3.77 3.46 28.38
C ILE A 118 4.05 4.59 29.37
N GLU A 119 3.65 4.37 30.61
CA GLU A 119 3.96 5.25 31.74
C GLU A 119 5.47 5.33 31.99
N ARG A 120 5.96 6.48 32.45
CA ARG A 120 7.40 6.70 32.70
C ARG A 120 7.87 6.26 34.09
N THR A 121 7.34 5.13 34.56
CA THR A 121 7.82 4.43 35.76
C THR A 121 9.13 3.68 35.45
N GLU A 122 9.82 3.15 36.46
CA GLU A 122 11.06 2.39 36.24
C GLU A 122 10.83 1.16 35.34
N ALA A 123 9.75 0.41 35.60
CA ALA A 123 9.34 -0.70 34.73
C ALA A 123 8.96 -0.23 33.31
N GLY A 124 8.35 0.95 33.19
CA GLY A 124 8.04 1.56 31.90
C GLY A 124 9.27 1.97 31.09
N ARG A 125 10.28 2.56 31.74
CA ARG A 125 11.57 2.91 31.12
C ARG A 125 12.26 1.68 30.53
N ALA A 126 12.30 0.57 31.26
CA ALA A 126 12.86 -0.68 30.74
C ALA A 126 12.13 -1.18 29.47
N LYS A 127 10.80 -1.03 29.41
CA LYS A 127 10.01 -1.35 28.19
C LYS A 127 10.33 -0.39 27.04
N LEU A 128 10.44 0.90 27.31
CA LEU A 128 10.79 1.91 26.30
C LEU A 128 12.16 1.64 25.67
N VAL A 129 13.17 1.22 26.46
CA VAL A 129 14.48 0.83 25.93
C VAL A 129 14.36 -0.36 24.97
N ARG A 130 13.57 -1.39 25.33
CA ARG A 130 13.34 -2.56 24.45
C ARG A 130 12.60 -2.18 23.17
N ILE A 131 11.61 -1.29 23.26
CA ILE A 131 10.88 -0.77 22.10
C ILE A 131 11.82 -0.03 21.17
N ALA A 132 12.64 0.88 21.69
CA ALA A 132 13.63 1.62 20.89
C ALA A 132 14.62 0.66 20.18
N ALA A 133 15.11 -0.36 20.89
CA ALA A 133 15.98 -1.37 20.29
C ALA A 133 15.30 -2.18 19.18
N ARG A 134 14.01 -2.55 19.35
CA ARG A 134 13.25 -3.25 18.31
C ARG A 134 12.95 -2.33 17.12
N HIS A 135 12.60 -1.08 17.37
CA HIS A 135 12.36 -0.06 16.35
C HIS A 135 13.57 0.07 15.42
N ALA A 136 14.77 0.29 15.98
CA ALA A 136 16.00 0.39 15.20
C ALA A 136 16.33 -0.87 14.37
N ARG A 137 15.95 -2.07 14.85
CA ARG A 137 16.10 -3.31 14.06
C ARG A 137 15.12 -3.35 12.89
N LEU A 138 13.86 -2.98 13.12
CA LEU A 138 12.84 -2.93 12.08
C LEU A 138 13.17 -1.91 11.00
N GLU A 139 13.70 -0.73 11.36
CA GLU A 139 14.16 0.25 10.37
C GLU A 139 15.25 -0.31 9.45
N LYS A 140 16.23 -1.04 10.00
CA LYS A 140 17.26 -1.74 9.20
C LYS A 140 16.67 -2.84 8.32
N GLU A 141 15.63 -3.53 8.78
CA GLU A 141 14.92 -4.53 7.98
C GLU A 141 14.10 -3.88 6.85
N VAL A 142 13.43 -2.76 7.11
CA VAL A 142 12.72 -1.95 6.11
C VAL A 142 13.68 -1.42 5.06
N ALA A 143 14.84 -0.89 5.46
CA ALA A 143 15.89 -0.43 4.56
C ALA A 143 16.32 -1.55 3.59
N ARG A 144 16.77 -2.69 4.13
CA ARG A 144 17.20 -3.85 3.32
C ARG A 144 16.09 -4.38 2.42
N SER A 145 14.87 -4.51 2.95
CA SER A 145 13.73 -5.03 2.18
C SER A 145 13.32 -4.07 1.07
N GLY A 146 13.32 -2.77 1.34
CA GLY A 146 12.95 -1.76 0.37
C GLY A 146 13.98 -1.56 -0.73
N ASP A 147 15.27 -1.65 -0.44
CA ASP A 147 16.31 -1.66 -1.48
C ASP A 147 16.12 -2.81 -2.47
N VAL A 148 15.85 -4.01 -1.97
CA VAL A 148 15.59 -5.19 -2.81
C VAL A 148 14.26 -5.07 -3.57
N THR A 149 13.23 -4.54 -2.92
CA THR A 149 11.88 -4.42 -3.51
C THR A 149 11.83 -3.34 -4.58
N PHE A 150 12.55 -2.24 -4.37
CA PHE A 150 12.54 -1.04 -5.21
C PHE A 150 13.81 -0.83 -6.04
N ALA A 151 14.64 -1.88 -6.20
CA ALA A 151 15.86 -1.86 -7.00
C ALA A 151 15.59 -1.52 -8.49
N ALA A 152 14.50 -2.04 -9.07
CA ALA A 152 14.19 -1.81 -10.46
C ALA A 152 13.66 -0.39 -10.71
N LYS A 153 14.00 0.20 -11.86
CA LYS A 153 13.38 1.45 -12.32
C LYS A 153 11.93 1.18 -12.77
N PRO A 154 10.98 2.12 -12.59
CA PRO A 154 9.58 1.93 -13.00
C PRO A 154 9.39 1.56 -14.47
N LYS A 155 10.23 2.08 -15.37
CA LYS A 155 10.21 1.72 -16.79
C LYS A 155 10.57 0.26 -17.08
N VAL A 156 11.41 -0.35 -16.24
CA VAL A 156 11.75 -1.78 -16.34
C VAL A 156 10.54 -2.62 -15.96
N VAL A 157 9.85 -2.24 -14.86
CA VAL A 157 8.59 -2.86 -14.43
C VAL A 157 7.54 -2.76 -15.55
N GLU A 158 7.29 -1.56 -16.07
CA GLU A 158 6.35 -1.35 -17.18
C GLU A 158 6.67 -2.27 -18.38
N ARG A 159 7.94 -2.35 -18.78
CA ARG A 159 8.36 -3.22 -19.89
C ARG A 159 8.17 -4.71 -19.60
N GLN A 160 8.43 -5.18 -18.38
CA GLN A 160 8.19 -6.58 -18.00
C GLN A 160 6.71 -6.94 -18.11
N TRP A 161 5.81 -6.04 -17.68
CA TRP A 161 4.37 -6.22 -17.78
C TRP A 161 3.84 -6.21 -19.22
N ARG A 162 4.51 -5.52 -20.14
CA ARG A 162 4.17 -5.57 -21.58
C ARG A 162 4.53 -6.89 -22.25
N LYS A 163 5.56 -7.59 -21.77
CA LYS A 163 6.15 -8.77 -22.43
C LYS A 163 5.43 -10.09 -22.12
N ALA A 164 4.26 -10.08 -21.47
CA ALA A 164 3.49 -11.30 -21.23
C ALA A 164 3.16 -12.01 -22.55
N ARG A 165 3.80 -13.16 -22.80
CA ARG A 165 3.27 -14.16 -23.74
C ARG A 165 2.02 -14.77 -23.10
N PRO A 166 0.94 -15.00 -23.88
CA PRO A 166 -0.14 -15.88 -23.44
C PRO A 166 0.40 -17.26 -23.08
#